data_AF-A0A3B9MBG2-F1
#
_entry.id   AF-A0A3B9MBG2-F1
#
_cell.length_a   1.000
_cell.length_b   1.000
_cell.length_c   1.000
_cell.angle_alpha   90.00
_cell.angle_beta   90.00
_cell.angle_gamma   90.00
#
_symmetry.space_group_name_H-M   'P 1'
#
loop_
_entity.id
_entity.type
_entity.pdbx_description
1 polymer ?
#
loop_
_entity_poly.entity_id
_entity_poly.type
_entity_poly.pdbx_seq_one_letter_code
_entity_poly.pdbx_strand_id
1 'polypeptide(L)' 'MPRPGAVIEVDRNTPPVLFHFGEGVRLEKLPLGARIVYPPDPLEPMTNPERAIKRALAKPLDDDPLKSLLRKGMKLTIA' A
#
# COMPACT_ATOMS: atom_id res chain seq x y z
N MET A 1 11.15 -8.46 -12.85
CA MET A 1 9.67 -8.50 -12.85
C MET A 1 9.23 -8.73 -11.42
N PRO A 2 8.25 -7.96 -10.90
CA PRO A 2 7.74 -8.18 -9.55
C PRO A 2 7.14 -9.59 -9.45
N ARG A 3 7.36 -10.27 -8.31
CA ARG A 3 6.74 -11.58 -8.08
C ARG A 3 5.22 -11.43 -8.10
N PRO A 4 4.50 -12.29 -8.84
CA PRO A 4 3.05 -12.26 -8.83
C PRO A 4 2.51 -12.65 -7.45
N GLY A 5 1.26 -12.26 -7.17
CA GLY A 5 0.55 -12.74 -6.00
C GLY A 5 0.42 -14.26 -6.03
N ALA A 6 0.30 -14.87 -4.87
CA ALA A 6 0.18 -16.31 -4.72
C ALA A 6 -0.88 -16.66 -3.68
N VAL A 7 -1.54 -17.80 -3.88
CA VAL A 7 -2.42 -18.41 -2.88
C VAL A 7 -1.83 -19.77 -2.53
N ILE A 8 -1.58 -20.01 -1.25
CA ILE A 8 -1.01 -21.26 -0.74
C ILE A 8 -2.03 -21.92 0.18
N GLU A 9 -2.31 -23.19 -0.03
CA GLU A 9 -3.13 -23.98 0.88
C GLU A 9 -2.24 -24.64 1.95
N VAL A 10 -2.67 -24.57 3.20
CA VAL A 10 -1.94 -25.10 4.35
C VAL A 10 -2.07 -26.61 4.38
N ASP A 11 -0.93 -27.29 4.27
CA ASP A 11 -0.79 -28.72 4.38
C ASP A 11 -0.04 -29.13 5.67
N ARG A 12 0.25 -30.43 5.82
CA ARG A 12 0.95 -30.96 7.01
C ARG A 12 2.41 -30.52 7.12
N ASN A 13 3.02 -30.05 6.03
CA ASN A 13 4.41 -29.66 5.96
C ASN A 13 4.58 -28.13 5.96
N THR A 14 3.47 -27.39 5.96
CA THR A 14 3.48 -25.93 5.95
C THR A 14 4.05 -25.42 7.26
N PRO A 15 5.16 -24.66 7.24
CA PRO A 15 5.76 -24.12 8.44
C PRO A 15 4.86 -23.03 9.06
N PRO A 16 5.11 -22.65 10.32
CA PRO A 16 4.48 -21.46 10.90
C PRO A 16 4.66 -20.22 10.01
N VAL A 17 3.60 -19.43 9.90
CA VAL A 17 3.51 -18.26 9.02
C VAL A 17 3.70 -16.99 9.84
N LEU A 18 4.40 -16.00 9.28
CA LEU A 18 4.62 -14.71 9.92
C LEU A 18 3.37 -13.84 9.86
N PHE A 19 2.90 -13.37 11.01
CA PHE A 19 1.82 -12.41 11.16
C PHE A 19 2.31 -11.15 11.87
N HIS A 20 1.80 -9.99 11.46
CA HIS A 20 1.92 -8.77 12.26
C HIS A 20 1.16 -8.94 13.58
N PHE A 21 1.80 -8.58 14.68
CA PHE A 21 1.21 -8.65 16.02
C PHE A 21 1.68 -7.46 16.85
N GLY A 22 0.82 -6.44 16.97
CA GLY A 22 1.18 -5.16 17.57
C GLY A 22 2.32 -4.49 16.79
N GLU A 23 3.36 -4.08 17.50
CA GLU A 23 4.58 -3.47 16.94
C GLU A 23 5.58 -4.51 16.40
N GLY A 24 5.27 -5.80 16.54
CA GLY A 24 6.16 -6.89 16.17
C GLY A 24 5.53 -7.87 15.17
N VAL A 25 6.12 -9.05 15.15
CA VAL A 25 5.67 -10.18 14.35
C VAL A 25 5.66 -11.46 15.17
N ARG A 26 4.76 -12.37 14.84
CA ARG A 26 4.64 -13.68 15.47
C ARG A 26 4.52 -14.76 14.41
N LEU A 27 5.07 -15.93 14.69
CA LEU A 27 4.92 -17.11 13.86
C LEU A 27 3.72 -17.92 14.35
N GLU A 28 2.78 -18.19 13.46
CA GLU A 28 1.54 -18.91 13.77
C GLU A 28 1.35 -20.14 12.91
N LYS A 29 0.88 -21.22 13.53
CA LYS A 29 0.43 -22.40 12.80
C LYS A 29 -1.04 -22.24 12.43
N LEU A 30 -1.31 -22.31 11.13
CA LEU A 30 -2.66 -22.27 10.61
C LEU A 30 -3.27 -23.68 10.53
N PRO A 31 -4.61 -23.80 10.59
CA PRO A 31 -5.27 -25.09 10.44
C PRO A 31 -5.11 -25.63 9.02
N LEU A 32 -5.11 -26.96 8.90
CA LEU A 32 -5.04 -27.68 7.62
C LEU A 32 -6.18 -27.23 6.68
N GLY A 33 -5.87 -27.00 5.41
CA GLY A 33 -6.82 -26.53 4.40
C GLY A 33 -7.10 -25.03 4.44
N ALA A 34 -6.51 -24.27 5.37
CA ALA A 34 -6.56 -22.81 5.31
C ALA A 34 -5.85 -22.30 4.05
N ARG A 35 -6.31 -21.18 3.49
CA ARG A 35 -5.68 -20.55 2.33
C ARG A 35 -5.02 -19.24 2.73
N ILE A 36 -3.72 -19.13 2.45
CA ILE A 36 -2.92 -17.93 2.69
C ILE A 36 -2.81 -17.16 1.38
N VAL A 37 -3.16 -15.88 1.40
CA VAL A 37 -3.06 -14.99 0.24
C VAL A 37 -1.85 -14.09 0.42
N TYR A 38 -0.88 -14.24 -0.47
CA TYR A 38 0.28 -13.34 -0.57
C TYR A 38 0.06 -12.33 -1.71
N PRO A 39 0.13 -11.02 -1.44
CA PRO A 39 0.04 -10.03 -2.50
C PRO A 39 1.23 -10.17 -3.47
N PRO A 40 1.10 -9.63 -4.69
CA PRO A 40 2.26 -9.41 -5.54
C PRO A 40 3.26 -8.51 -4.83
N ASP A 41 4.50 -8.51 -5.31
CA ASP A 41 5.50 -7.59 -4.80
C ASP A 41 5.03 -6.13 -4.94
N PRO A 42 5.44 -5.25 -4.03
CA PRO A 42 5.06 -3.84 -4.08
C PRO A 42 5.46 -3.21 -5.41
N LEU A 43 4.73 -2.15 -5.78
CA LEU A 43 5.09 -1.32 -6.91
C LEU A 43 6.48 -0.70 -6.70
N GLU A 44 7.14 -0.39 -7.81
CA GLU A 44 8.42 0.32 -7.78
C GLU A 44 8.29 1.62 -6.94
N PRO A 45 9.18 1.83 -5.96
CA PRO A 45 9.11 2.99 -5.10
C PRO A 45 9.36 4.26 -5.91
N MET A 46 8.66 5.33 -5.54
CA MET A 46 8.91 6.63 -6.16
C MET A 46 10.29 7.16 -5.77
N THR A 47 11.13 7.45 -6.75
CA THR A 47 12.49 7.97 -6.52
C THR A 47 12.51 9.31 -5.76
N ASN A 48 11.48 10.15 -5.94
CA ASN A 48 11.35 11.43 -5.25
C ASN A 48 9.88 11.73 -4.96
N PRO A 49 9.40 11.40 -3.74
CA PRO A 49 8.02 11.61 -3.35
C PRO A 49 7.57 13.07 -3.37
N GLU A 50 8.42 14.01 -2.94
CA GLU A 50 8.06 15.43 -2.95
C GLU A 50 7.78 15.95 -4.36
N ARG A 51 8.61 15.56 -5.33
CA ARG A 51 8.42 15.92 -6.74
C ARG A 51 7.16 15.28 -7.32
N ALA A 52 6.85 14.04 -6.92
CA ALA A 52 5.63 13.37 -7.33
C ALA A 52 4.38 14.09 -6.78
N ILE A 53 4.39 14.47 -5.49
CA ILE A 53 3.31 15.23 -4.85
C ILE A 53 3.11 16.58 -5.55
N LYS A 54 4.19 17.35 -5.77
CA LYS A 54 4.13 18.63 -6.50
C LYS A 54 3.51 18.48 -7.88
N ARG A 55 3.84 17.40 -8.59
CA ARG A 55 3.28 17.10 -9.91
C ARG A 55 1.79 16.78 -9.83
N ALA A 56 1.38 15.94 -8.87
CA ALA A 56 -0.01 15.57 -8.69
C ALA A 56 -0.89 16.80 -8.40
N LEU A 57 -0.43 17.71 -7.55
CA LEU A 57 -1.15 18.96 -7.24
C LEU A 57 -1.23 19.93 -8.43
N ALA A 58 -0.23 19.90 -9.32
CA ALA A 58 -0.17 20.77 -10.50
C ALA A 58 -0.89 20.20 -11.73
N LYS A 59 -1.11 18.88 -11.77
CA LYS A 59 -1.76 18.14 -12.87
C LYS A 59 -2.69 17.07 -12.29
N PRO A 60 -3.81 17.48 -11.67
CA PRO A 60 -4.77 16.52 -11.12
C PRO A 60 -5.50 15.78 -12.25
N LEU A 61 -6.16 14.69 -11.87
CA LEU A 61 -7.07 13.96 -12.74
C LEU A 61 -8.46 14.57 -12.59
N ASP A 62 -9.10 14.90 -13.70
CA ASP A 62 -10.49 15.37 -13.77
C ASP A 62 -10.85 16.56 -12.84
N ASP A 63 -9.86 17.42 -12.53
CA ASP A 63 -10.04 18.64 -11.72
C ASP A 63 -9.06 19.74 -12.17
N ASP A 64 -9.20 20.93 -11.60
CA ASP A 64 -8.28 22.05 -11.79
C ASP A 64 -7.07 21.96 -10.83
N PRO A 65 -5.87 22.42 -11.24
CA PRO A 65 -4.70 22.45 -10.35
C PRO A 65 -5.00 23.14 -9.02
N LEU A 66 -4.53 22.58 -7.91
CA LEU A 66 -4.85 23.14 -6.59
C LEU A 66 -4.52 24.65 -6.50
N LYS A 67 -3.42 25.07 -7.14
CA LYS A 67 -2.99 26.47 -7.17
C LYS A 67 -4.02 27.42 -7.82
N SER A 68 -4.77 26.99 -8.84
CA SER A 68 -5.80 27.85 -9.47
C SER A 68 -7.07 27.94 -8.63
N LEU A 69 -7.32 26.96 -7.77
CA LEU A 69 -8.45 26.96 -6.84
C LEU A 69 -8.21 27.92 -5.66
N LEU A 70 -6.95 28.09 -5.23
CA LEU A 70 -6.58 28.92 -4.09
C LEU A 70 -6.70 30.43 -4.37
N ARG A 71 -7.16 31.17 -3.36
CA ARG A 71 -7.32 32.63 -3.41
C ARG A 71 -6.79 33.28 -2.14
N LYS A 72 -6.33 34.53 -2.23
CA LYS A 72 -5.86 35.29 -1.07
C LYS A 72 -7.02 35.45 -0.06
N GLY A 73 -6.75 35.15 1.21
CA GLY A 73 -7.73 35.24 2.30
C GLY A 73 -8.71 34.06 2.40
N MET A 74 -8.54 33.02 1.58
CA MET A 74 -9.34 31.79 1.68
C MET A 74 -9.06 31.08 3.01
N LYS A 75 -10.13 30.66 3.69
CA LYS A 75 -10.02 29.68 4.79
C LYS A 75 -10.01 28.29 4.18
N LEU A 76 -8.84 27.67 4.19
CA LEU A 76 -8.63 26.32 3.67
C LEU A 76 -8.70 25.31 4.81
N THR A 77 -9.45 24.24 4.61
CA THR A 77 -9.45 23.06 5.49
C THR A 77 -8.78 21.90 4.76
N ILE A 78 -7.83 21.26 5.41
CA ILE A 78 -7.17 20.04 4.93
C ILE A 78 -7.56 18.95 5.93
N ALA A 79 -8.16 17.87 5.44
CA ALA A 79 -8.60 16.72 6.24
C ALA A 79 -7.47 15.70 6.44
#